data_AF-A0A496SMF8-F1
#
_entry.id   AF-A0A496SMF8-F1
#
_cell.length_a   1.000
_cell.length_b   1.000
_cell.length_c   1.000
_cell.angle_alpha   90.00
_cell.angle_beta   90.00
_cell.angle_gamma   90.00
#
_symmetry.space_group_name_H-M   'P 1'
#
loop_
_entity.id
_entity.type
_entity.pdbx_description
1 polymer ?
#
loop_
_entity_poly.entity_id
_entity_poly.type
_entity_poly.pdbx_seq_one_letter_code
_entity_poly.pdbx_strand_id
1 'polypeptide(L)'
;MKELSALLALVLLVSPAHSEFTQEDRELLISLKVRMEEIDKRFEEIDKRFEQVDKRFEQIDKRFEQIDERFEFIQNILVAMFGVFGGLCAAFVGLLLWDRRTFKERAKEEALREVEERSKVVEALRRFADVEPRMAEVLRSLGMIPPS
;
A
#
# COMPACT_ATOMS: atom_id res chain seq x y z
N MET A 1 -107.28 17.47 4.28
CA MET A 1 -106.49 17.29 5.53
C MET A 1 -105.92 15.88 5.67
N LYS A 2 -106.67 14.81 5.38
CA LYS A 2 -106.17 13.42 5.47
C LYS A 2 -105.07 13.07 4.45
N GLU A 3 -105.20 13.52 3.21
CA GLU A 3 -104.19 13.31 2.14
C GLU A 3 -102.83 13.97 2.45
N LEU A 4 -102.84 15.21 2.96
CA LEU A 4 -101.63 15.92 3.39
C LEU A 4 -100.92 15.23 4.56
N SER A 5 -101.69 14.64 5.48
CA SER A 5 -101.15 13.83 6.59
C SER A 5 -100.51 12.54 6.08
N ALA A 6 -101.09 11.90 5.06
CA ALA A 6 -100.55 10.69 4.46
C ALA A 6 -99.26 10.98 3.68
N LEU A 7 -99.21 12.10 2.93
CA LEU A 7 -98.00 12.54 2.24
C LEU A 7 -96.91 12.99 3.21
N LEU A 8 -97.25 13.63 4.33
CA LEU A 8 -96.30 13.99 5.39
C LEU A 8 -95.71 12.75 6.07
N ALA A 9 -96.55 11.74 6.33
CA ALA A 9 -96.12 10.45 6.87
C ALA A 9 -95.23 9.69 5.88
N LEU A 10 -95.54 9.76 4.58
CA LEU A 10 -94.74 9.14 3.52
C LEU A 10 -93.39 9.84 3.32
N VAL A 11 -93.35 11.17 3.42
CA VAL A 11 -92.11 11.97 3.34
C VAL A 11 -91.21 11.72 4.56
N LEU A 12 -91.79 11.58 5.76
CA LEU A 12 -91.07 11.18 6.97
C LEU A 12 -90.56 9.74 6.94
N LEU A 13 -91.21 8.87 6.16
CA LEU A 13 -90.77 7.48 5.93
C LEU A 13 -89.65 7.37 4.88
N VAL A 14 -89.55 8.35 3.96
CA VAL A 14 -88.70 8.25 2.76
C VAL A 14 -87.39 9.06 2.87
N SER A 15 -87.17 9.94 3.85
CA SER A 15 -85.84 10.54 4.07
C SER A 15 -85.68 11.34 5.36
N PRO A 16 -84.45 11.65 5.82
CA PRO A 16 -83.12 11.13 5.42
C PRO A 16 -82.21 10.78 6.62
N ALA A 17 -81.36 9.75 6.55
CA ALA A 17 -80.10 9.68 7.35
C ALA A 17 -79.24 8.47 6.99
N HIS A 18 -78.87 8.29 5.71
CA HIS A 18 -77.67 7.48 5.41
C HIS A 18 -76.42 8.32 5.68
N SER A 19 -76.13 8.52 6.97
CA SER A 19 -74.78 8.76 7.49
C SER A 19 -74.73 8.46 8.99
N GLU A 20 -75.47 7.46 9.46
CA GLU A 20 -75.36 6.99 10.83
C GLU A 20 -74.05 6.20 10.95
N PHE A 21 -72.97 6.94 11.26
CA PHE A 21 -71.73 6.38 11.75
C PHE A 21 -72.08 5.51 12.96
N THR A 22 -72.06 4.18 12.76
CA THR A 22 -72.65 3.22 13.68
C THR A 22 -71.87 3.18 14.99
N GLN A 23 -72.46 2.64 16.06
CA GLN A 23 -71.74 2.47 17.32
C GLN A 23 -70.51 1.55 17.14
N GLU A 24 -70.63 0.54 16.27
CA GLU A 24 -69.53 -0.34 15.87
C GLU A 24 -68.40 0.44 15.19
N ASP A 25 -68.72 1.37 14.27
CA ASP A 25 -67.71 2.22 13.63
C ASP A 25 -66.95 3.11 14.63
N ARG A 26 -67.61 3.56 15.70
CA ARG A 26 -66.99 4.35 16.78
C ARG A 26 -66.03 3.50 17.61
N GLU A 27 -66.44 2.28 17.96
CA GLU A 27 -65.58 1.34 18.68
C GLU A 27 -64.37 0.91 17.84
N LEU A 28 -64.57 0.69 16.54
CA LEU A 28 -63.49 0.45 15.59
C LEU A 28 -62.52 1.63 15.54
N LEU A 29 -63.01 2.88 15.46
CA LEU A 29 -62.17 4.08 15.51
C LEU A 29 -61.35 4.18 16.79
N ILE A 30 -61.96 3.89 17.94
CA ILE A 30 -61.28 3.91 19.24
C ILE A 30 -60.20 2.84 19.27
N SER A 31 -60.51 1.61 18.86
CA SER A 31 -59.53 0.51 18.80
C SER A 31 -58.37 0.82 17.86
N LEU A 32 -58.66 1.46 16.72
CA LEU A 32 -57.67 1.86 15.73
C LEU A 32 -56.76 2.96 16.26
N LYS A 33 -57.32 3.93 17.00
CA LYS A 33 -56.54 4.98 17.66
C LYS A 33 -55.59 4.42 18.70
N VAL A 34 -56.06 3.52 19.57
CA VAL A 34 -55.20 2.85 20.57
C VAL A 34 -54.07 2.08 19.89
N ARG A 35 -54.37 1.34 18.82
CA ARG A 35 -53.36 0.61 18.06
C ARG A 35 -52.33 1.54 17.40
N MET A 36 -52.75 2.70 16.90
CA MET A 36 -51.84 3.71 16.37
C MET A 36 -50.93 4.27 17.45
N GLU A 37 -51.46 4.59 18.63
CA GLU A 37 -50.64 5.05 19.77
C GLU A 37 -49.63 3.97 20.23
N GLU A 38 -49.99 2.69 20.17
CA GLU A 38 -49.05 1.59 20.41
C GLU A 38 -47.96 1.50 19.33
N ILE A 39 -48.32 1.69 18.06
CA ILE A 39 -47.38 1.73 16.94
C ILE A 39 -46.40 2.90 17.12
N ASP A 40 -46.89 4.10 17.44
CA ASP A 40 -46.06 5.29 17.67
C ASP A 40 -45.04 5.04 18.77
N LYS A 41 -45.44 4.45 19.90
CA LYS A 41 -44.51 4.08 20.99
C LYS A 41 -43.44 3.09 20.54
N ARG A 42 -43.80 2.12 19.70
CA ARG A 42 -42.83 1.16 19.15
C ARG A 42 -41.87 1.84 18.17
N PHE A 43 -42.32 2.81 17.40
CA PHE A 43 -41.45 3.59 16.53
C PHE A 43 -40.47 4.46 17.34
N GLU A 44 -40.92 5.12 18.41
CA GLU A 44 -40.01 5.85 19.32
C GLU A 44 -38.95 4.94 19.94
N GLU A 45 -39.29 3.69 20.28
CA GLU A 45 -38.33 2.72 20.78
C GLU A 45 -37.32 2.31 19.69
N ILE A 46 -37.78 2.13 18.46
CA ILE A 46 -36.92 1.85 17.31
C ILE A 46 -35.95 3.01 17.07
N ASP A 47 -36.42 4.26 17.09
CA ASP A 47 -35.58 5.45 16.89
C ASP A 47 -34.48 5.53 17.96
N LYS A 48 -34.82 5.29 19.23
CA LYS A 48 -33.83 5.22 20.33
C LYS A 48 -32.77 4.13 20.11
N ARG A 49 -33.17 2.99 19.54
CA ARG A 49 -32.22 1.91 19.21
C ARG A 49 -31.32 2.30 18.03
N PHE A 50 -31.84 3.00 17.03
CA PHE A 50 -31.03 3.51 15.92
C PHE A 50 -30.01 4.55 16.41
N GLU A 51 -30.41 5.49 17.27
CA GLU A 51 -29.44 6.44 17.87
C GLU A 51 -28.31 5.73 18.64
N GLN A 52 -28.61 4.62 19.33
CA GLN A 52 -27.58 3.81 19.99
C GLN A 52 -26.66 3.12 18.99
N VAL A 53 -27.21 2.65 17.87
CA VAL A 53 -26.43 2.05 16.79
C VAL A 53 -25.49 3.09 16.17
N ASP A 54 -25.97 4.29 15.89
CA ASP A 54 -25.16 5.39 15.33
C ASP A 54 -24.01 5.75 16.26
N LYS A 55 -24.26 5.89 17.57
CA LYS A 55 -23.20 6.12 18.56
C LYS A 55 -22.14 5.01 18.59
N ARG A 56 -22.54 3.76 18.36
CA ARG A 56 -21.59 2.64 18.28
C ARG A 56 -20.78 2.69 16.99
N PHE A 57 -21.38 3.09 15.87
CA PHE A 57 -20.66 3.28 14.62
C PHE A 57 -19.64 4.42 14.73
N GLU A 58 -20.00 5.57 15.31
CA GLU A 58 -19.03 6.65 15.58
C GLU A 58 -17.84 6.19 16.43
N GLN A 59 -18.07 5.32 17.42
CA GLN A 59 -16.99 4.75 18.23
C GLN A 59 -16.11 3.79 17.42
N ILE A 60 -16.70 3.04 16.48
CA ILE A 60 -15.97 2.15 15.59
C ILE A 60 -15.10 2.98 14.64
N ASP A 61 -15.63 4.04 14.06
CA ASP A 61 -14.89 4.92 13.15
C ASP A 61 -13.67 5.54 13.82
N LYS A 62 -13.82 6.07 15.05
CA LYS A 62 -12.69 6.58 15.85
C LYS A 62 -11.61 5.53 16.12
N ARG A 63 -12.00 4.26 16.28
CA ARG A 63 -11.03 3.17 16.47
C ARG A 63 -10.33 2.82 15.17
N PHE A 64 -11.00 2.92 14.02
CA PHE A 64 -10.38 2.72 12.72
C PHE A 64 -9.38 3.83 12.40
N GLU A 65 -9.72 5.09 12.67
CA GLU A 65 -8.77 6.22 12.53
C GLU A 65 -7.48 5.98 13.34
N GLN A 66 -7.60 5.53 14.60
CA GLN A 66 -6.44 5.18 15.43
C GLN A 66 -5.63 4.00 14.87
N ILE A 67 -6.28 3.04 14.20
CA ILE A 67 -5.60 1.92 13.56
C ILE A 67 -4.82 2.42 12.35
N ASP A 68 -5.42 3.29 11.53
CA ASP A 68 -4.79 3.85 10.34
C ASP A 68 -3.54 4.64 10.70
N GLU A 69 -3.59 5.51 11.72
CA GLU A 69 -2.41 6.24 12.22
C GLU A 69 -1.26 5.29 12.63
N ARG A 70 -1.59 4.17 13.29
CA ARG A 70 -0.58 3.18 13.70
C ARG A 70 -0.02 2.43 12.50
N PHE A 71 -0.82 2.15 11.48
CA PHE A 71 -0.36 1.54 10.25
C PHE A 71 0.56 2.47 9.46
N GLU A 72 0.22 3.75 9.33
CA GLU A 72 1.09 4.75 8.70
C GLU A 72 2.44 4.84 9.42
N PHE A 73 2.43 4.86 10.76
CA PHE A 73 3.67 4.85 11.55
C PHE A 73 4.53 3.61 11.26
N ILE A 74 3.93 2.41 11.21
CA ILE A 74 4.64 1.17 10.90
C ILE A 74 5.19 1.20 9.47
N GLN A 75 4.39 1.64 8.50
CA GLN A 75 4.83 1.77 7.11
C GLN A 75 6.02 2.72 6.97
N ASN A 76 5.98 3.86 7.66
CA ASN A 76 7.07 4.83 7.65
C ASN A 76 8.37 4.24 8.21
N ILE A 77 8.32 3.50 9.33
CA ILE A 77 9.49 2.82 9.89
C ILE A 77 10.03 1.77 8.92
N LEU A 78 9.13 0.98 8.32
CA LEU A 78 9.50 -0.06 7.38
C LEU A 78 10.24 0.52 6.16
N VAL A 79 9.70 1.59 5.56
CA VAL A 79 10.33 2.31 4.45
C VAL A 79 11.68 2.88 4.86
N ALA A 80 11.79 3.47 6.06
CA ALA A 80 13.06 3.98 6.56
C ALA A 80 14.10 2.86 6.73
N MET A 81 13.72 1.71 7.30
CA MET A 81 14.61 0.54 7.43
C MET A 81 15.08 0.04 6.06
N PHE A 82 14.17 -0.11 5.10
CA PHE A 82 14.54 -0.52 3.74
C PHE A 82 15.43 0.51 3.04
N GLY A 83 15.19 1.81 3.27
CA GLY A 83 16.05 2.89 2.76
C GLY A 83 17.45 2.83 3.32
N VAL A 84 17.59 2.68 4.64
CA VAL A 84 18.91 2.56 5.31
C VAL A 84 19.62 1.29 4.87
N PHE A 85 18.93 0.15 4.88
CA PHE A 85 19.51 -1.12 4.44
C PHE A 85 19.91 -1.10 2.98
N GLY A 86 19.04 -0.61 2.10
CA GLY A 86 19.32 -0.43 0.68
C GLY A 86 20.50 0.51 0.44
N GLY A 87 20.59 1.61 1.17
CA GLY A 87 21.72 2.54 1.13
C GLY A 87 23.03 1.89 1.59
N LEU A 88 23.01 1.13 2.68
CA LEU A 88 24.17 0.37 3.16
C LEU A 88 24.61 -0.69 2.14
N CYS A 89 23.67 -1.45 1.58
CA CYS A 89 23.96 -2.43 0.54
C CYS A 89 24.54 -1.77 -0.71
N ALA A 90 23.97 -0.65 -1.17
CA ALA A 90 24.46 0.10 -2.31
C ALA A 90 25.87 0.67 -2.07
N ALA A 91 26.14 1.19 -0.87
CA ALA A 91 27.46 1.65 -0.49
C ALA A 91 28.46 0.49 -0.44
N PHE A 92 28.07 -0.64 0.14
CA PHE A 92 28.92 -1.83 0.23
C PHE A 92 29.26 -2.42 -1.15
N VAL A 93 28.25 -2.57 -2.02
CA VAL A 93 28.45 -3.00 -3.40
C VAL A 93 29.28 -1.97 -4.18
N GLY A 94 29.02 -0.68 -3.98
CA GLY A 94 29.81 0.40 -4.58
C GLY A 94 31.29 0.32 -4.19
N LEU A 95 31.59 0.08 -2.91
CA LEU A 95 32.96 -0.11 -2.41
C LEU A 95 33.59 -1.39 -2.95
N LEU A 96 32.87 -2.51 -3.01
CA LEU A 96 33.36 -3.76 -3.60
C LEU A 96 33.68 -3.63 -5.09
N LEU A 97 32.83 -2.90 -5.84
CA LEU A 97 33.06 -2.63 -7.26
C LEU A 97 34.24 -1.66 -7.46
N TRP A 98 34.39 -0.68 -6.58
CA TRP A 98 35.52 0.25 -6.59
C TRP A 98 36.85 -0.47 -6.29
N ASP A 99 36.90 -1.31 -5.26
CA ASP A 99 38.08 -2.08 -4.83
C ASP A 99 38.62 -3.00 -5.94
N ARG A 100 37.74 -3.72 -6.64
CA ARG A 100 38.13 -4.57 -7.78
C ARG A 100 38.75 -3.80 -8.94
N ARG A 101 38.39 -2.53 -9.13
CA ARG A 101 38.91 -1.68 -10.22
C ARG A 101 40.28 -1.11 -9.86
N THR A 102 40.44 -0.61 -8.64
CA THR A 102 41.68 0.03 -8.17
C THR A 102 42.83 -0.95 -7.94
N PHE A 103 42.54 -2.17 -7.49
CA PHE A 103 43.59 -3.14 -7.19
C PHE A 103 44.27 -3.69 -8.45
N LYS A 104 43.51 -3.90 -9.53
CA LYS A 104 44.04 -4.43 -10.79
C LYS A 104 45.00 -3.46 -11.49
N GLU A 105 44.78 -2.16 -11.36
CA GLU A 105 45.65 -1.15 -11.97
C GLU A 105 47.01 -1.10 -11.29
N ARG A 106 47.06 -1.11 -9.95
CA ARG A 106 48.34 -1.11 -9.20
C ARG A 106 49.14 -2.40 -9.39
N ALA A 107 48.48 -3.56 -9.33
CA ALA A 107 49.16 -4.84 -9.56
C ALA A 107 49.69 -4.97 -11.00
N LYS A 108 49.02 -4.36 -11.97
CA LYS A 108 49.48 -4.34 -13.37
C LYS A 108 50.67 -3.38 -13.56
N GLU A 109 50.70 -2.24 -12.88
CA GLU A 109 51.81 -1.30 -12.95
C GLU A 109 53.10 -1.86 -12.35
N GLU A 110 53.04 -2.54 -11.20
CA GLU A 110 54.22 -3.20 -10.61
C GLU A 110 54.73 -4.34 -11.52
N ALA A 111 53.83 -5.19 -12.01
CA ALA A 111 54.19 -6.26 -12.94
C ALA A 111 54.74 -5.72 -14.28
N LEU A 112 54.21 -4.59 -14.78
CA LEU A 112 54.72 -3.93 -15.99
C LEU A 112 56.12 -3.34 -15.77
N ARG A 113 56.39 -2.73 -14.61
CA ARG A 113 57.70 -2.16 -14.29
C ARG A 113 58.78 -3.23 -14.16
N GLU A 114 58.50 -4.36 -13.52
CA GLU A 114 59.45 -5.47 -13.46
C GLU A 114 59.75 -6.04 -14.86
N VAL A 115 58.74 -6.16 -15.72
CA VAL A 115 58.93 -6.62 -17.10
C VAL A 115 59.71 -5.59 -17.92
N GLU A 116 59.44 -4.29 -17.75
CA GLU A 116 60.16 -3.21 -18.44
C GLU A 116 61.63 -3.14 -18.02
N GLU A 117 61.93 -3.27 -16.73
CA GLU A 117 63.31 -3.29 -16.21
C GLU A 117 64.07 -4.52 -16.72
N ARG A 118 63.44 -5.71 -16.70
CA ARG A 118 64.03 -6.91 -17.30
C ARG A 118 64.27 -6.75 -18.80
N SER A 119 63.34 -6.10 -19.52
CA SER A 119 63.49 -5.81 -20.95
C SER A 119 64.68 -4.87 -21.21
N LYS A 120 64.87 -3.82 -20.41
CA LYS A 120 66.01 -2.89 -20.54
C LYS A 120 67.35 -3.58 -20.30
N VAL A 121 67.42 -4.47 -19.31
CA VAL A 121 68.63 -5.27 -19.03
C VAL A 121 68.94 -6.22 -20.18
N VAL A 122 67.93 -6.90 -20.72
CA VAL A 122 68.09 -7.78 -21.89
C VAL A 122 68.53 -6.98 -23.12
N GLU A 123 67.97 -5.80 -23.35
CA GLU A 123 68.36 -4.94 -24.47
C GLU A 123 69.79 -4.41 -24.33
N ALA A 124 70.20 -4.04 -23.11
CA ALA A 124 71.58 -3.64 -22.83
C ALA A 124 72.56 -4.80 -23.07
N LEU A 125 72.25 -6.00 -22.55
CA LEU A 125 73.07 -7.19 -22.78
C LEU A 125 73.16 -7.56 -24.26
N ARG A 126 72.07 -7.41 -25.03
CA ARG A 126 72.06 -7.63 -26.47
C ARG A 126 73.00 -6.65 -27.20
N ARG A 127 72.99 -5.37 -26.84
CA ARG A 127 73.91 -4.38 -27.40
C ARG A 127 75.38 -4.69 -27.09
N PHE A 128 75.68 -5.21 -25.90
CA PHE A 128 77.03 -5.64 -25.56
C PHE A 128 77.45 -6.93 -26.27
N ALA A 129 76.50 -7.84 -26.53
CA ALA A 129 76.76 -9.09 -27.26
C ALA A 129 77.13 -8.87 -28.74
N ASP A 130 76.63 -7.80 -29.37
CA ASP A 130 77.02 -7.43 -30.74
C ASP A 130 78.47 -6.90 -30.82
N VAL A 131 79.06 -6.49 -29.69
CA VAL A 131 80.43 -5.94 -29.61
C VAL A 131 81.47 -6.99 -29.23
N GLU A 132 81.08 -8.05 -28.52
CA GLU A 132 82.03 -9.04 -27.98
C GLU A 132 81.60 -10.50 -28.23
N PRO A 133 82.34 -11.28 -29.04
CA PRO A 133 81.91 -12.60 -29.52
C PRO A 133 81.77 -13.66 -28.41
N ARG A 134 82.50 -13.51 -27.29
CA ARG A 134 82.40 -14.41 -26.14
C ARG A 134 81.09 -14.23 -25.36
N MET A 135 80.54 -13.02 -25.33
CA MET A 135 79.30 -12.73 -24.61
C MET A 135 78.08 -13.28 -25.36
N ALA A 136 78.12 -13.28 -26.70
CA ALA A 136 77.09 -13.90 -27.53
C ALA A 136 76.95 -15.42 -27.28
N GLU A 137 78.04 -16.11 -26.96
CA GLU A 137 78.03 -17.54 -26.66
C GLU A 137 77.37 -17.84 -25.30
N VAL A 138 77.61 -16.99 -24.30
CA VAL A 138 76.97 -17.10 -22.98
C VAL A 138 75.47 -16.83 -23.08
N LEU A 139 75.04 -15.83 -23.85
CA LEU A 139 73.61 -15.55 -24.06
C LEU A 139 72.89 -16.65 -24.84
N ARG A 140 73.58 -17.36 -25.74
CA ARG A 140 73.06 -18.58 -26.40
C ARG A 140 72.85 -19.72 -25.41
N SER A 141 73.81 -19.95 -24.50
CA SER A 141 73.67 -20.99 -23.47
C SER A 141 72.50 -20.74 -22.51
N LEU A 142 72.12 -19.47 -22.32
CA LEU A 142 70.97 -19.05 -21.50
C LEU A 142 69.65 -19.02 -22.29
N GLY A 143 69.65 -19.39 -23.57
CA GLY A 143 68.45 -19.46 -24.42
C GLY A 143 67.82 -18.11 -24.77
N MET A 144 68.55 -16.99 -24.61
CA MET A 144 68.04 -15.64 -24.81
C MET A 144 68.10 -15.13 -26.26
N ILE A 145 68.68 -15.90 -27.19
CA ILE A 145 68.80 -15.55 -28.62
C ILE A 145 68.49 -16.80 -29.46
N PRO A 146 67.69 -16.73 -30.54
CA PRO A 146 67.44 -17.87 -31.41
C PRO A 146 68.73 -18.29 -32.15
N PRO A 147 68.99 -19.60 -32.33
CA PRO A 147 70.15 -20.06 -33.07
C PRO A 147 70.02 -19.68 -34.55
N SER A 148 71.12 -19.22 -35.13
CA SER A 148 71.27 -18.95 -36.57
C SER A 148 71.15 -20.22 -37.40
#